data_AF-A0A016VVW4-F1
#
_entry.id   AF-A0A016VVW4-F1
#
_cell.length_a   1.000
_cell.length_b   1.000
_cell.length_c   1.000
_cell.angle_alpha   90.00
_cell.angle_beta   90.00
_cell.angle_gamma   90.00
#
_symmetry.space_group_name_H-M   'P 1'
#
loop_
_entity.id
_entity.type
_entity.pdbx_description
1 polymer ?
#
loop_
_entity_poly.entity_id
_entity_poly.type
_entity_poly.pdbx_seq_one_letter_code
_entity_poly.pdbx_strand_id
1 'polypeptide(L)'
;MADDYENFRKERLQKAVEDGASLKKAWREVQVCRKMPTVLVNEHGRRTTVRKEMEEICQNYFNALFASLLAKNIAPPSIDQVEPVPKVLSTEIEKAVRQMKLGKAVGPDETRAEEIRAGGEVLAKALSIRFTKYINTEGRPEQWKHARTVLIPKKGDREDIRNYRPITLLSHLCKIFMRVIYARMERTLDDNMPREQAGFRRRFCTIDHIFAISQLTERCR
;
A
#
# COMPACT_ATOMS: atom_id res chain seq x y z
N MET A 1 -4.00 6.21 -27.58
CA MET A 1 -4.66 5.86 -26.29
C MET A 1 -5.71 4.77 -26.46
N ALA A 2 -6.56 4.80 -27.49
CA ALA A 2 -7.43 3.66 -27.83
C ALA A 2 -6.61 2.39 -28.12
N ASP A 3 -5.49 2.53 -28.84
CA ASP A 3 -4.64 1.39 -29.22
C ASP A 3 -3.94 0.71 -28.03
N ASP A 4 -3.50 1.48 -27.02
CA ASP A 4 -2.86 0.97 -25.79
C ASP A 4 -3.86 0.17 -24.94
N TYR A 5 -5.12 0.64 -24.86
CA TYR A 5 -6.20 -0.09 -24.20
C TYR A 5 -6.62 -1.35 -24.96
N GLU A 6 -6.75 -1.26 -26.28
CA GLU A 6 -7.11 -2.39 -27.13
C GLU A 6 -6.04 -3.49 -27.10
N ASN A 7 -4.76 -3.12 -27.12
CA ASN A 7 -3.64 -4.05 -26.97
C ASN A 7 -3.63 -4.69 -25.58
N PHE A 8 -3.75 -3.89 -24.51
CA PHE A 8 -3.85 -4.40 -23.14
C PHE A 8 -5.05 -5.35 -22.95
N ARG A 9 -6.21 -5.03 -23.54
CA ARG A 9 -7.39 -5.89 -23.52
C ARG A 9 -7.12 -7.22 -24.19
N LYS A 10 -6.57 -7.19 -25.41
CA LYS A 10 -6.26 -8.39 -26.19
C LYS A 10 -5.28 -9.29 -25.44
N GLU A 11 -4.16 -8.74 -24.97
CA GLU A 11 -3.16 -9.48 -24.21
C GLU A 11 -3.73 -10.10 -22.93
N ARG A 12 -4.57 -9.37 -22.19
CA ARG A 12 -5.15 -9.88 -20.93
C ARG A 12 -6.16 -10.99 -21.14
N LEU A 13 -7.00 -10.86 -22.17
CA LEU A 13 -7.97 -11.89 -22.50
C LEU A 13 -7.27 -13.13 -23.05
N GLN A 14 -6.27 -12.95 -23.91
CA GLN A 14 -5.48 -14.04 -24.47
C GLN A 14 -4.72 -14.81 -23.40
N LYS A 15 -4.01 -14.10 -22.50
CA LYS A 15 -3.33 -14.71 -21.36
C LYS A 15 -4.28 -15.49 -20.44
N ALA A 16 -5.50 -14.98 -20.23
CA ALA A 16 -6.47 -15.69 -19.42
C ALA A 16 -6.95 -17.00 -20.08
N VAL A 17 -7.00 -17.05 -21.41
CA VAL A 17 -7.29 -18.29 -22.16
C VAL A 17 -6.12 -19.26 -22.06
N GLU A 18 -4.88 -18.78 -22.26
CA GLU A 18 -3.65 -19.59 -22.18
C GLU A 18 -3.44 -20.19 -20.78
N ASP A 19 -3.68 -19.40 -19.73
CA ASP A 19 -3.53 -19.82 -18.33
C ASP A 19 -4.74 -20.64 -17.80
N GLY A 20 -5.75 -20.91 -18.63
CA GLY A 20 -7.00 -21.57 -18.21
C GLY A 20 -7.76 -20.79 -17.12
N ALA A 21 -7.52 -19.48 -17.03
CA ALA A 21 -8.03 -18.61 -15.98
C ALA A 21 -9.44 -18.08 -16.28
N SER A 22 -10.14 -17.60 -15.25
CA SER A 22 -11.50 -17.08 -15.41
C SER A 22 -11.57 -15.84 -16.32
N LEU A 23 -12.23 -15.98 -17.48
CA LEU A 23 -12.51 -14.88 -18.40
C LEU A 23 -13.30 -13.75 -17.75
N LYS A 24 -14.21 -14.05 -16.81
CA LYS A 24 -14.98 -13.06 -16.04
C LYS A 24 -14.09 -12.23 -15.11
N LYS A 25 -12.97 -12.79 -14.63
CA LYS A 25 -11.96 -12.05 -13.85
C LYS A 25 -11.13 -11.17 -14.79
N ALA A 26 -10.65 -11.70 -15.90
CA ALA A 26 -9.90 -10.95 -16.91
C ALA A 26 -10.70 -9.75 -17.44
N TRP A 27 -11.99 -9.94 -17.71
CA TRP A 27 -12.89 -8.86 -18.12
C TRP A 27 -13.05 -7.76 -17.05
N ARG A 28 -13.11 -8.14 -15.76
CA ARG A 28 -13.14 -7.15 -14.67
C ARG A 28 -11.84 -6.34 -14.61
N GLU A 29 -10.69 -6.96 -14.85
CA GLU A 29 -9.38 -6.27 -14.90
C GLU A 29 -9.30 -5.31 -16.09
N VAL A 30 -9.75 -5.73 -17.27
CA VAL A 30 -9.84 -4.88 -18.47
C VAL A 30 -10.76 -3.67 -18.25
N GLN A 31 -11.88 -3.84 -17.52
CA GLN A 31 -12.77 -2.73 -17.20
C GLN A 31 -12.16 -1.69 -16.24
N VAL A 32 -11.13 -2.05 -15.47
CA VAL A 32 -10.41 -1.07 -14.62
C VAL A 32 -9.59 -0.12 -15.49
N CYS A 33 -8.93 -0.60 -16.54
CA CYS A 33 -8.15 0.26 -17.44
C CYS A 33 -9.00 1.23 -18.26
N ARG A 34 -10.28 0.89 -18.53
CA ARG A 34 -11.27 1.82 -19.13
C ARG A 34 -11.57 3.03 -18.24
N LYS A 35 -11.06 3.05 -16.99
CA LYS A 35 -11.29 4.12 -16.01
C LYS A 35 -10.11 5.09 -15.86
N MET A 36 -9.05 4.96 -16.65
CA MET A 36 -7.97 5.95 -16.66
C MET A 36 -8.48 7.29 -17.21
N PRO A 37 -8.01 8.43 -16.66
CA PRO A 37 -8.34 9.73 -17.23
C PRO A 37 -7.81 9.81 -18.66
N THR A 38 -8.62 10.31 -19.57
CA THR A 38 -8.21 10.70 -20.92
C THR A 38 -7.85 12.18 -21.00
N VAL A 39 -8.29 12.95 -20.01
CA VAL A 39 -8.07 14.40 -19.87
C VAL A 39 -7.84 14.68 -18.39
N LEU A 40 -6.93 15.61 -18.07
CA LEU A 40 -6.85 16.24 -16.75
C LEU A 40 -6.85 17.77 -16.89
N VAL A 41 -7.36 18.44 -15.86
CA VAL A 41 -7.34 19.90 -15.72
C VAL A 41 -6.20 20.28 -14.77
N ASN A 42 -5.36 21.22 -15.18
CA ASN A 42 -4.30 21.75 -14.32
C ASN A 42 -4.85 22.81 -13.34
N GLU A 43 -3.99 23.32 -12.45
CA GLU A 43 -4.36 24.33 -11.43
C GLU A 43 -4.86 25.66 -12.03
N HIS A 44 -4.51 25.94 -13.29
CA HIS A 44 -4.92 27.13 -14.02
C HIS A 44 -6.20 26.92 -14.85
N GLY A 45 -6.88 25.77 -14.72
CA GLY A 45 -8.09 25.45 -15.48
C GLY A 45 -7.86 24.98 -16.92
N ARG A 46 -6.60 24.80 -17.35
CA ARG A 46 -6.28 24.31 -18.69
C ARG A 46 -6.41 22.78 -18.73
N ARG A 47 -7.18 22.31 -19.71
CA ARG A 47 -7.35 20.88 -20.01
C ARG A 47 -6.19 20.37 -20.85
N THR A 48 -5.71 19.16 -20.54
CA THR A 48 -4.70 18.46 -21.33
C THR A 48 -5.04 16.99 -21.51
N THR A 49 -4.73 16.47 -22.69
CA THR A 49 -4.80 15.05 -23.07
C THR A 49 -3.41 14.43 -23.24
N VAL A 50 -2.35 15.25 -23.10
CA VAL A 50 -0.97 14.83 -23.31
C VAL A 50 -0.47 14.10 -22.07
N ARG A 51 -0.09 12.82 -22.20
CA ARG A 51 0.29 11.96 -21.07
C ARG A 51 1.35 12.59 -20.16
N LYS A 52 2.38 13.18 -20.74
CA LYS A 52 3.46 13.83 -19.98
C LYS A 52 2.95 15.00 -19.13
N GLU A 53 2.11 15.87 -19.71
CA GLU A 53 1.50 16.99 -18.97
C GLU A 53 0.54 16.48 -17.88
N MET A 54 -0.22 15.42 -18.16
CA MET A 54 -1.09 14.79 -17.16
C MET A 54 -0.29 14.20 -15.99
N GLU A 55 0.85 13.55 -16.28
CA GLU A 55 1.76 13.04 -15.26
C GLU A 55 2.35 14.17 -14.41
N GLU A 56 2.75 15.29 -15.02
CA GLU A 56 3.23 16.48 -14.33
C GLU A 56 2.16 17.07 -13.40
N ILE A 57 0.90 17.19 -13.86
CA ILE A 57 -0.22 17.62 -13.00
C ILE A 57 -0.35 16.71 -11.77
N CYS A 58 -0.28 15.39 -11.99
CA CYS A 58 -0.38 14.41 -10.90
C CYS A 58 0.78 14.55 -9.90
N GLN A 59 2.01 14.64 -10.41
CA GLN A 59 3.22 14.74 -9.58
C GLN A 59 3.20 16.03 -8.76
N ASN A 60 2.94 17.17 -9.38
CA ASN A 60 2.90 18.47 -8.70
C ASN A 60 1.87 18.47 -7.58
N TYR A 61 0.64 18.04 -7.87
CA TYR A 61 -0.43 18.00 -6.89
C TYR A 61 -0.10 17.10 -5.68
N PHE A 62 0.32 15.85 -5.92
CA PHE A 62 0.60 14.91 -4.82
C PHE A 62 1.90 15.23 -4.08
N ASN A 63 2.94 15.73 -4.75
CA ASN A 63 4.15 16.18 -4.09
C ASN A 63 3.86 17.33 -3.13
N ALA A 64 3.08 18.33 -3.57
CA ALA A 64 2.66 19.43 -2.70
C ALA A 64 1.82 18.93 -1.52
N LEU A 65 0.85 18.04 -1.78
CA LEU A 65 -0.01 17.45 -0.75
C LEU A 65 0.80 16.72 0.32
N PHE A 66 1.77 15.87 -0.07
CA PHE A 66 2.55 15.08 0.87
C PHE A 66 3.71 15.85 1.53
N ALA A 67 4.31 16.84 0.86
CA ALA A 67 5.34 17.70 1.46
C ALA A 67 4.81 18.44 2.69
N SER A 68 3.56 18.92 2.62
CA SER A 68 2.90 19.63 3.74
C SER A 68 2.75 18.77 5.01
N LEU A 69 2.65 17.44 4.86
CA LEU A 69 2.50 16.50 5.97
C LEU A 69 3.82 16.21 6.69
N LEU A 70 4.95 16.34 5.98
CA LEU A 70 6.29 16.08 6.52
C LEU A 70 6.85 17.27 7.30
N ALA A 71 6.27 18.47 7.16
CA ALA A 71 6.73 19.69 7.85
C ALA A 71 6.44 19.69 9.37
N LYS A 72 5.74 18.68 9.90
CA LYS A 72 5.56 18.51 11.34
C LYS A 72 6.82 17.87 11.93
N ASN A 73 7.77 18.72 12.33
CA ASN A 73 8.93 18.32 13.15
C ASN A 73 8.44 17.86 14.53
N ILE A 74 8.08 16.58 14.65
CA ILE A 74 7.95 15.94 15.95
C ILE A 74 9.37 15.59 16.37
N ALA A 75 9.88 16.27 17.40
CA ALA A 75 11.16 15.90 17.98
C ALA A 75 11.09 14.41 18.37
N PRO A 76 12.10 13.59 18.02
CA PRO A 76 12.12 12.22 18.46
C PRO A 76 12.02 12.18 19.99
N PRO A 77 11.23 11.27 20.56
CA PRO A 77 11.15 11.15 22.02
C PRO A 77 12.55 10.90 22.58
N SER A 78 12.85 11.52 23.73
CA SER A 78 14.05 11.18 24.51
C SER A 78 13.88 9.73 24.98
N ILE A 79 14.71 8.81 24.47
CA ILE A 79 14.73 7.43 24.92
C ILE A 79 15.98 7.26 25.76
N ASP A 80 15.82 7.31 27.08
CA ASP A 80 16.95 7.32 28.02
C ASP A 80 17.66 5.96 28.11
N GLN A 81 16.99 4.86 27.71
CA GLN A 81 17.55 3.51 27.65
C GLN A 81 16.92 2.70 26.50
N VAL A 82 17.71 2.35 25.49
CA VAL A 82 17.29 1.46 24.40
C VAL A 82 17.76 0.05 24.76
N GLU A 83 16.83 -0.81 25.17
CA GLU A 83 17.13 -2.25 25.28
C GLU A 83 17.53 -2.81 23.90
N PRO A 84 18.51 -3.73 23.85
CA PRO A 84 18.91 -4.34 22.60
C PRO A 84 17.74 -5.10 21.97
N VAL A 85 17.38 -4.73 20.75
CA VAL A 85 16.26 -5.36 20.05
C VAL A 85 16.60 -6.83 19.75
N PRO A 86 15.73 -7.80 20.11
CA PRO A 86 15.97 -9.20 19.84
C PRO A 86 16.15 -9.49 18.34
N LYS A 87 16.97 -10.49 18.00
CA LYS A 87 17.16 -10.93 16.61
C LYS A 87 15.83 -11.36 15.99
N VAL A 88 15.70 -11.17 14.68
CA VAL A 88 14.55 -11.67 13.90
C VAL A 88 14.66 -13.18 13.74
N LEU A 89 13.58 -13.90 14.07
CA LEU A 89 13.48 -15.34 13.91
C LEU A 89 12.96 -15.69 12.52
N SER A 90 13.42 -16.80 11.94
CA SER A 90 12.90 -17.29 10.65
C SER A 90 11.41 -17.58 10.71
N THR A 91 10.90 -18.04 11.86
CA THR A 91 9.48 -18.33 12.10
C THR A 91 8.60 -17.07 12.01
N GLU A 92 9.13 -15.90 12.39
CA GLU A 92 8.44 -14.61 12.21
C GLU A 92 8.33 -14.26 10.72
N ILE A 93 9.39 -14.51 9.95
CA ILE A 93 9.39 -14.32 8.50
C ILE A 93 8.38 -15.25 7.84
N GLU A 94 8.41 -16.54 8.17
CA GLU A 94 7.47 -17.52 7.62
C GLU A 94 6.02 -17.16 7.93
N LYS A 95 5.73 -16.76 9.17
CA LYS A 95 4.39 -16.30 9.57
C LYS A 95 3.98 -15.07 8.73
N ALA A 96 4.90 -14.13 8.53
CA ALA A 96 4.66 -12.98 7.68
C ALA A 96 4.40 -13.40 6.23
N VAL A 97 5.20 -14.28 5.63
CA VAL A 97 5.03 -14.76 4.25
C VAL A 97 3.71 -15.52 4.07
N ARG A 98 3.30 -16.36 5.02
CA ARG A 98 2.02 -17.11 4.98
C ARG A 98 0.80 -16.19 4.91
N GLN A 99 0.85 -15.09 5.63
CA GLN A 99 -0.22 -14.09 5.67
C GLN A 99 -0.26 -13.17 4.42
N MET A 100 0.72 -13.24 3.51
CA MET A 100 0.66 -12.49 2.25
C MET A 100 -0.45 -13.02 1.35
N LYS A 101 -1.13 -12.11 0.67
CA LYS A 101 -2.07 -12.46 -0.40
C LYS A 101 -1.31 -12.67 -1.70
N LEU A 102 -1.59 -13.78 -2.38
CA LEU A 102 -1.07 -14.07 -3.72
C LEU A 102 -1.81 -13.27 -4.80
N GLY A 103 -1.21 -13.15 -5.98
CA GLY A 103 -1.73 -12.46 -7.15
C GLY A 103 -1.85 -10.95 -6.96
N LYS A 104 -1.02 -10.36 -6.09
CA LYS A 104 -1.00 -8.92 -5.83
C LYS A 104 0.01 -8.20 -6.71
N ALA A 105 -0.28 -6.94 -7.01
CA ALA A 105 0.59 -6.10 -7.81
C ALA A 105 1.96 -5.93 -7.14
N VAL A 106 3.01 -6.01 -7.95
CA VAL A 106 4.41 -5.90 -7.52
C VAL A 106 4.81 -4.44 -7.30
N GLY A 107 5.84 -4.25 -6.47
CA GLY A 107 6.51 -2.96 -6.33
C GLY A 107 7.46 -2.68 -7.50
N PRO A 108 8.28 -1.62 -7.40
CA PRO A 108 9.30 -1.30 -8.40
C PRO A 108 10.37 -2.39 -8.58
N ASP A 109 10.57 -3.23 -7.57
CA ASP A 109 11.54 -4.33 -7.56
C ASP A 109 11.03 -5.60 -8.27
N GLU A 110 9.79 -5.58 -8.74
CA GLU A 110 9.14 -6.66 -9.51
C GLU A 110 9.02 -8.02 -8.81
N THR A 111 9.53 -8.15 -7.58
CA THR A 111 9.42 -9.35 -6.74
C THR A 111 7.97 -9.70 -6.46
N ARG A 112 7.57 -10.94 -6.76
CA ARG A 112 6.24 -11.48 -6.52
C ARG A 112 6.12 -12.15 -5.14
N ALA A 113 4.91 -12.18 -4.60
CA ALA A 113 4.66 -12.85 -3.31
C ALA A 113 4.85 -14.37 -3.43
N GLU A 114 4.57 -14.92 -4.60
CA GLU A 114 4.71 -16.33 -4.97
C GLU A 114 6.17 -16.77 -4.91
N GLU A 115 7.08 -15.96 -5.46
CA GLU A 115 8.53 -16.24 -5.48
C GLU A 115 9.09 -16.29 -4.05
N ILE A 116 8.69 -15.33 -3.22
CA ILE A 116 9.10 -15.30 -1.81
C ILE A 116 8.54 -16.52 -1.06
N ARG A 117 7.30 -16.91 -1.34
CA ARG A 117 6.69 -18.10 -0.74
C ARG A 117 7.38 -19.39 -1.18
N ALA A 118 7.76 -19.48 -2.46
CA ALA A 118 8.49 -20.62 -3.00
C ALA A 118 9.89 -20.77 -2.39
N GLY A 119 10.52 -19.65 -1.98
CA GLY A 119 11.83 -19.67 -1.31
C GLY A 119 11.86 -20.37 0.05
N GLY A 120 10.70 -20.63 0.66
CA GLY A 120 10.56 -21.50 1.84
C GLY A 120 11.45 -21.12 3.03
N GLU A 121 11.88 -22.14 3.77
CA GLU A 121 12.70 -22.00 4.98
C GLU A 121 14.09 -21.37 4.68
N VAL A 122 14.68 -21.71 3.54
CA VAL A 122 16.00 -21.20 3.13
C VAL A 122 15.96 -19.67 3.01
N LEU A 123 14.96 -19.15 2.28
CA LEU A 123 14.78 -17.70 2.15
C LEU A 123 14.40 -17.07 3.49
N ALA A 124 13.55 -17.73 4.29
CA ALA A 124 13.17 -17.21 5.61
C ALA A 124 14.37 -17.01 6.55
N LYS A 125 15.31 -17.98 6.58
CA LYS A 125 16.58 -17.87 7.34
C LYS A 125 17.47 -16.75 6.80
N ALA A 126 17.63 -16.64 5.48
CA ALA A 126 18.43 -15.57 4.89
C ALA A 126 17.85 -14.17 5.20
N LEU A 127 16.53 -14.02 5.10
CA LEU A 127 15.83 -12.79 5.42
C LEU A 127 15.91 -12.46 6.91
N SER A 128 15.83 -13.44 7.81
CA SER A 128 15.93 -13.17 9.25
C SER A 128 17.29 -12.59 9.65
N ILE A 129 18.37 -13.09 9.04
CA ILE A 129 19.72 -12.54 9.22
C ILE A 129 19.79 -11.09 8.68
N ARG A 130 19.27 -10.86 7.47
CA ARG A 130 19.28 -9.51 6.85
C ARG A 130 18.42 -8.51 7.63
N PHE A 131 17.23 -8.90 8.06
CA PHE A 131 16.32 -8.04 8.81
C PHE A 131 16.85 -7.73 10.20
N THR A 132 17.50 -8.68 10.86
CA THR A 132 18.23 -8.42 12.11
C THR A 132 19.30 -7.34 11.89
N LYS A 133 20.06 -7.43 10.80
CA LYS A 133 21.03 -6.38 10.45
C LYS A 133 20.35 -5.02 10.22
N TYR A 134 19.23 -4.98 9.52
CA TYR A 134 18.49 -3.72 9.27
C TYR A 134 17.83 -3.12 10.51
N ILE A 135 17.61 -3.90 11.57
CA ILE A 135 17.13 -3.39 12.85
C ILE A 135 18.31 -2.82 13.65
N ASN A 136 19.44 -3.54 13.67
CA ASN A 136 20.62 -3.16 14.44
C ASN A 136 21.44 -2.04 13.80
N THR A 137 21.21 -1.78 12.52
CA THR A 137 21.86 -0.71 11.75
C THR A 137 20.78 0.15 11.12
N GLU A 138 21.01 1.44 10.96
CA GLU A 138 20.04 2.31 10.25
C GLU A 138 19.99 2.06 8.72
N GLY A 139 20.69 1.04 8.23
CA GLY A 139 20.80 0.72 6.82
C GLY A 139 19.72 -0.24 6.33
N ARG A 140 18.67 0.30 5.70
CA ARG A 140 17.73 -0.47 4.86
C ARG A 140 18.10 -0.35 3.38
N PRO A 141 17.68 -1.30 2.51
CA PRO A 141 17.96 -1.21 1.08
C PRO A 141 17.45 0.10 0.48
N GLU A 142 18.29 0.77 -0.34
CA GLU A 142 17.92 2.04 -0.99
C GLU A 142 16.67 1.89 -1.85
N GLN A 143 16.50 0.71 -2.47
CA GLN A 143 15.34 0.38 -3.30
C GLN A 143 14.02 0.49 -2.52
N TRP A 144 14.03 0.33 -1.19
CA TRP A 144 12.83 0.43 -0.35
C TRP A 144 12.41 1.88 -0.09
N LYS A 145 13.26 2.87 -0.42
CA LYS A 145 12.86 4.29 -0.40
C LYS A 145 12.03 4.66 -1.63
N HIS A 146 12.06 3.83 -2.68
CA HIS A 146 11.29 4.02 -3.89
C HIS A 146 10.02 3.16 -3.89
N ALA A 147 8.96 3.68 -4.50
CA ALA A 147 7.69 2.99 -4.61
C ALA A 147 6.98 3.36 -5.91
N ARG A 148 6.09 2.49 -6.39
CA ARG A 148 5.30 2.76 -7.60
C ARG A 148 3.92 3.28 -7.18
N THR A 149 3.60 4.52 -7.52
CA THR A 149 2.28 5.10 -7.22
C THR A 149 1.33 4.90 -8.40
N VAL A 150 0.12 4.43 -8.11
CA VAL A 150 -0.96 4.26 -9.08
C VAL A 150 -2.17 5.06 -8.61
N LEU A 151 -2.82 5.78 -9.53
CA LEU A 151 -4.00 6.57 -9.22
C LEU A 151 -5.29 5.77 -9.47
N ILE A 152 -6.18 5.75 -8.48
CA ILE A 152 -7.50 5.11 -8.57
C ILE A 152 -8.59 6.18 -8.55
N PRO A 153 -9.47 6.25 -9.57
CA PRO A 153 -10.56 7.22 -9.59
C PRO A 153 -11.57 7.00 -8.47
N LYS A 154 -11.98 8.09 -7.82
CA LYS A 154 -13.11 8.19 -6.89
C LYS A 154 -14.40 8.54 -7.66
N LYS A 155 -15.51 8.67 -6.92
CA LYS A 155 -16.69 9.37 -7.43
C LYS A 155 -16.36 10.86 -7.63
N GLY A 156 -16.99 11.49 -8.62
CA GLY A 156 -16.77 12.89 -8.98
C GLY A 156 -16.32 13.05 -10.42
N ASP A 157 -15.91 14.27 -10.77
CA ASP A 157 -15.34 14.58 -12.08
C ASP A 157 -13.99 13.87 -12.27
N ARG A 158 -13.82 13.22 -13.42
CA ARG A 158 -12.61 12.46 -13.77
C ARG A 158 -11.49 13.33 -14.31
N GLU A 159 -11.76 14.56 -14.71
CA GLU A 159 -10.74 15.49 -15.15
C GLU A 159 -10.06 16.20 -13.97
N ASP A 160 -10.68 16.14 -12.79
CA ASP A 160 -10.18 16.71 -11.55
C ASP A 160 -9.27 15.73 -10.79
N ILE A 161 -8.00 16.09 -10.65
CA ILE A 161 -6.98 15.30 -9.94
C ILE A 161 -7.34 15.00 -8.48
N ARG A 162 -8.13 15.86 -7.82
CA ARG A 162 -8.57 15.69 -6.41
C ARG A 162 -9.47 14.47 -6.24
N ASN A 163 -10.15 14.07 -7.33
CA ASN A 163 -11.00 12.89 -7.38
C ASN A 163 -10.22 11.59 -7.62
N TYR A 164 -8.89 11.58 -7.45
CA TYR A 164 -8.08 10.36 -7.49
C TYR A 164 -7.53 10.00 -6.11
N ARG A 165 -7.36 8.69 -5.85
CA ARG A 165 -6.67 8.14 -4.68
C ARG A 165 -5.29 7.64 -5.13
N PRO A 166 -4.20 8.17 -4.58
CA PRO A 166 -2.89 7.57 -4.81
C PRO A 166 -2.80 6.27 -3.99
N ILE A 167 -2.40 5.18 -4.65
CA ILE A 167 -2.07 3.90 -4.02
C ILE A 167 -0.60 3.60 -4.30
N THR A 168 0.18 3.48 -3.23
CA THR A 168 1.62 3.23 -3.31
C THR A 168 1.90 1.73 -3.21
N LEU A 169 2.54 1.18 -4.24
CA LEU A 169 2.98 -0.20 -4.31
C LEU A 169 4.43 -0.29 -3.84
N LEU A 170 4.61 -0.84 -2.64
CA LEU A 170 5.92 -1.15 -2.07
C LEU A 170 6.41 -2.54 -2.45
N SER A 171 7.73 -2.73 -2.39
CA SER A 171 8.37 -4.05 -2.45
C SER A 171 7.70 -5.03 -1.48
N HIS A 172 7.52 -6.27 -1.92
CA HIS A 172 6.98 -7.32 -1.08
C HIS A 172 7.90 -7.66 0.10
N LEU A 173 9.22 -7.59 -0.08
CA LEU A 173 10.19 -7.78 1.00
C LEU A 173 10.08 -6.67 2.04
N CYS A 174 9.92 -5.42 1.61
CA CYS A 174 9.68 -4.28 2.51
C CYS A 174 8.39 -4.49 3.33
N LYS A 175 7.31 -4.97 2.68
CA LYS A 175 6.05 -5.29 3.38
C LYS A 175 6.19 -6.42 4.41
N ILE A 176 7.02 -7.43 4.13
CA ILE A 176 7.31 -8.50 5.10
C ILE A 176 8.07 -7.92 6.30
N PHE A 177 9.12 -7.13 6.05
CA PHE A 177 9.88 -6.47 7.12
C PHE A 177 8.97 -5.65 8.02
N MET A 178 8.17 -4.74 7.46
CA MET A 178 7.22 -3.93 8.24
C MET A 178 6.24 -4.78 9.04
N ARG A 179 5.80 -5.92 8.50
CA ARG A 179 4.87 -6.80 9.21
C ARG A 179 5.52 -7.56 10.37
N VAL A 180 6.78 -7.92 10.25
CA VAL A 180 7.56 -8.49 11.36
C VAL A 180 7.68 -7.46 12.49
N ILE A 181 8.05 -6.23 12.16
CA ILE A 181 8.13 -5.13 13.14
C ILE A 181 6.77 -4.88 13.78
N TYR A 182 5.72 -4.75 12.97
CA TYR A 182 4.36 -4.56 13.46
C TYR A 182 3.93 -5.69 14.40
N ALA A 183 4.17 -6.95 14.05
CA ALA A 183 3.79 -8.09 14.89
C ALA A 183 4.48 -8.10 16.26
N ARG A 184 5.70 -7.55 16.36
CA ARG A 184 6.41 -7.38 17.64
C ARG A 184 5.81 -6.26 18.50
N MET A 185 5.33 -5.19 17.85
CA MET A 185 4.80 -4.00 18.52
C MET A 185 3.28 -4.07 18.75
N GLU A 186 2.55 -4.94 18.04
CA GLU A 186 1.09 -4.93 17.96
C GLU A 186 0.43 -4.92 19.33
N ARG A 187 0.90 -5.77 20.26
CA ARG A 187 0.35 -5.84 21.62
C ARG A 187 0.55 -4.54 22.38
N THR A 188 1.79 -4.02 22.41
CA THR A 188 2.11 -2.77 23.10
C THR A 188 1.32 -1.60 22.52
N LEU A 189 1.17 -1.55 21.19
CA LEU A 189 0.36 -0.53 20.53
C LEU A 189 -1.12 -0.66 20.92
N ASP A 190 -1.68 -1.87 20.94
CA ASP A 190 -3.09 -2.12 21.28
C ASP A 190 -3.41 -1.79 22.76
N ASP A 191 -2.50 -2.12 23.68
CA ASP A 191 -2.64 -1.87 25.12
C ASP A 191 -2.59 -0.35 25.44
N ASN A 192 -1.88 0.45 24.64
CA ASN A 192 -1.73 1.89 24.83
C ASN A 192 -2.65 2.74 23.94
N MET A 193 -3.49 2.10 23.12
CA MET A 193 -4.36 2.81 22.18
C MET A 193 -5.64 3.31 22.87
N PRO A 194 -6.04 4.58 22.66
CA PRO A 194 -7.29 5.12 23.20
C PRO A 194 -8.50 4.23 22.86
N ARG A 195 -9.50 4.19 23.74
CA ARG A 195 -10.69 3.35 23.54
C ARG A 195 -11.53 3.79 22.34
N GLU A 196 -11.46 5.08 22.03
CA GLU A 196 -12.13 5.76 20.92
C GLU A 196 -11.48 5.46 19.56
N GLN A 197 -10.31 4.80 19.55
CA GLN A 197 -9.63 4.44 18.32
C GLN A 197 -10.02 3.02 17.88
N ALA A 198 -11.00 2.93 16.97
CA ALA A 198 -11.35 1.68 16.27
C ALA A 198 -10.63 1.50 14.93
N GLY A 199 -10.12 2.58 14.34
CA GLY A 199 -9.47 2.56 13.03
C GLY A 199 -8.17 1.75 13.08
N PHE A 200 -8.03 0.78 12.18
CA PHE A 200 -6.83 -0.08 12.07
C PHE A 200 -6.49 -0.87 13.34
N ARG A 201 -7.48 -1.07 14.24
CA ARG A 201 -7.32 -1.80 15.49
C ARG A 201 -7.96 -3.19 15.38
N ARG A 202 -7.26 -4.19 15.91
CA ARG A 202 -7.72 -5.59 15.85
C ARG A 202 -9.02 -5.73 16.65
N ARG A 203 -10.02 -6.41 16.09
CA ARG A 203 -11.36 -6.65 16.68
C ARG A 203 -12.26 -5.42 16.79
N PHE A 204 -11.86 -4.29 16.24
CA PHE A 204 -12.72 -3.11 16.12
C PHE A 204 -13.07 -2.85 14.66
N CYS A 205 -14.23 -2.24 14.44
CA CYS A 205 -14.72 -1.84 13.14
C CYS A 205 -15.56 -0.56 13.24
N THR A 206 -15.98 -0.04 12.09
CA THR A 206 -16.80 1.18 12.05
C THR A 206 -18.18 1.00 12.69
N ILE A 207 -18.67 -0.24 12.80
CA ILE A 207 -19.98 -0.53 13.40
C ILE A 207 -19.95 -0.23 14.90
N ASP A 208 -18.83 -0.48 15.58
CA ASP A 208 -18.69 -0.22 17.02
C ASP A 208 -18.88 1.27 17.33
N HIS A 209 -18.29 2.14 16.49
CA HIS A 209 -18.46 3.59 16.61
C HIS A 209 -19.86 4.07 16.26
N ILE A 210 -20.48 3.51 15.20
CA ILE A 210 -21.86 3.85 14.84
C ILE A 210 -22.78 3.51 16.01
N PHE A 211 -22.64 2.32 16.58
CA PHE A 211 -23.42 1.89 17.73
C PHE A 211 -23.21 2.81 18.94
N ALA A 212 -21.96 3.14 19.27
CA ALA A 212 -21.65 4.04 20.39
C ALA A 212 -22.29 5.43 20.20
N ILE A 213 -22.20 6.01 19.00
CA ILE A 213 -22.80 7.32 18.69
C ILE A 213 -24.33 7.24 18.75
N SER A 214 -24.94 6.17 18.22
CA SER A 214 -26.39 5.96 18.29
C SER A 214 -26.89 5.90 19.73
N GLN A 215 -26.22 5.13 20.58
CA GLN A 215 -26.56 5.02 22.01
C GLN A 215 -26.44 6.35 22.76
N LEU A 216 -25.38 7.13 22.48
CA LEU A 216 -25.23 8.47 23.07
C LEU A 216 -26.34 9.41 22.60
N THR A 217 -26.70 9.36 21.33
CA THR A 217 -27.76 10.21 20.75
C THR A 217 -29.13 9.86 21.34
N GLU A 218 -29.41 8.58 21.60
CA GLU A 218 -30.66 8.12 22.22
C GLU A 218 -30.77 8.52 23.70
N ARG A 219 -29.66 8.49 24.45
CA ARG A 219 -29.65 8.84 25.88
C ARG A 219 -29.60 10.33 26.17
N CYS A 220 -29.13 11.13 25.21
CA CYS A 220 -29.10 12.59 25.32
C CYS A 220 -30.36 13.26 24.75
N ARG A 221 -31.32 12.47 24.25
CA ARG A 221 -32.69 12.89 23.97
C ARG A 221 -33.54 12.74 25.21
#